data_AF-A0A959P484-F1
#
_entry.id   AF-A0A959P484-F1
#
_cell.length_a   1.000
_cell.length_b   1.000
_cell.length_c   1.000
_cell.angle_alpha   90.00
_cell.angle_beta   90.00
_cell.angle_gamma   90.00
#
_symmetry.space_group_name_H-M   'P 1'
#
loop_
_entity.id
_entity.type
_entity.pdbx_description
1 polymer ?
#
loop_
_entity_poly.entity_id
_entity_poly.type
_entity_poly.pdbx_seq_one_letter_code
_entity_poly.pdbx_strand_id
1 'polypeptide(L)' 'ISVKDIKRFQSEMLEFIEVNNKNIFEEIRTKKQISDELNATIKKTITDFQSKFKKSE' A
#
# COMPACT_ATOMS: atom_id res chain seq x y z
N ILE A 1 -6.82 -10.53 9.01
CA ILE A 1 -7.66 -10.10 7.87
C ILE A 1 -8.39 -11.35 7.43
N SER A 2 -9.72 -11.36 7.50
CA SER A 2 -10.49 -12.48 6.99
C SER A 2 -10.34 -12.56 5.47
N VAL A 3 -10.41 -13.77 4.90
CA VAL A 3 -10.24 -13.97 3.45
C VAL A 3 -11.23 -13.12 2.64
N LYS A 4 -12.41 -12.86 3.21
CA LYS A 4 -13.47 -12.00 2.65
C LYS A 4 -13.03 -10.53 2.52
N ASP A 5 -12.20 -10.05 3.43
CA ASP A 5 -11.73 -8.66 3.48
C ASP A 5 -10.43 -8.44 2.69
N ILE A 6 -9.75 -9.49 2.21
CA ILE A 6 -8.51 -9.34 1.42
C ILE A 6 -8.75 -8.48 0.18
N LYS A 7 -9.88 -8.69 -0.51
CA LYS A 7 -10.21 -7.94 -1.72
C LYS A 7 -10.44 -6.45 -1.43
N ARG A 8 -11.13 -6.16 -0.32
CA ARG A 8 -11.41 -4.80 0.14
C ARG A 8 -10.14 -4.11 0.64
N PHE A 9 -9.34 -4.84 1.42
CA PHE A 9 -8.03 -4.42 1.88
C PHE A 9 -7.13 -4.07 0.70
N GLN A 10 -7.09 -4.88 -0.36
CA GLN A 10 -6.26 -4.61 -1.53
C GLN A 10 -6.71 -3.35 -2.27
N SER A 11 -8.02 -3.17 -2.51
CA SER A 11 -8.53 -1.94 -3.14
C SER A 11 -8.22 -0.70 -2.31
N GLU A 12 -8.55 -0.70 -1.03
CA GLU A 12 -8.29 0.45 -0.17
C GLU A 12 -6.80 0.70 0.04
N MET A 13 -5.97 -0.35 0.10
CA MET A 13 -4.52 -0.20 0.16
C MET A 13 -3.97 0.46 -1.09
N LEU A 14 -4.44 0.07 -2.28
CA LEU A 14 -4.03 0.67 -3.55
C LEU A 14 -4.45 2.15 -3.62
N GLU A 15 -5.69 2.47 -3.25
CA GLU A 15 -6.16 3.87 -3.18
C GLU A 15 -5.36 4.67 -2.15
N PHE A 16 -5.06 4.09 -0.99
CA PHE A 16 -4.29 4.76 0.06
C PHE A 16 -2.85 5.04 -0.38
N ILE A 17 -2.20 4.07 -1.04
CA ILE A 17 -0.86 4.24 -1.61
C ILE A 17 -0.90 5.29 -2.73
N GLU A 18 -1.94 5.31 -3.57
CA GLU A 18 -2.10 6.32 -4.61
C GLU A 18 -2.32 7.72 -4.01
N VAL A 19 -3.09 7.88 -2.92
CA VAL A 19 -3.32 9.19 -2.30
C VAL A 19 -2.11 9.67 -1.49
N ASN A 20 -1.51 8.80 -0.68
CA ASN A 20 -0.41 9.19 0.22
C ASN A 20 0.95 9.21 -0.48
N ASN A 21 1.14 8.38 -1.51
CA ASN A 21 2.45 8.15 -2.11
C ASN A 21 2.37 7.85 -3.63
N LYS A 22 1.80 8.77 -4.42
CA LYS A 22 1.83 8.69 -5.92
C LYS A 22 3.20 8.42 -6.50
N ASN A 23 4.24 8.92 -5.82
CA ASN A 23 5.63 8.76 -6.24
C ASN A 23 6.09 7.29 -6.27
N ILE A 24 5.52 6.41 -5.43
CA ILE A 24 5.82 4.97 -5.44
C ILE A 24 5.41 4.35 -6.78
N PHE A 25 4.20 4.62 -7.25
CA PHE A 25 3.72 4.09 -8.53
C PHE A 25 4.48 4.66 -9.71
N GLU A 26 4.80 5.95 -9.66
CA GLU A 26 5.62 6.61 -10.68
C GLU A 26 7.01 5.98 -10.74
N GLU A 27 7.73 5.88 -9.61
CA GLU A 27 9.06 5.26 -9.53
C GLU A 27 9.04 3.79 -9.98
N ILE A 28 8.03 3.00 -9.59
CA ILE A 28 7.87 1.62 -10.09
C ILE A 28 7.69 1.61 -11.61
N ARG A 29 6.92 2.56 -12.15
CA ARG A 29 6.65 2.66 -13.59
C ARG A 29 7.87 3.11 -14.39
N THR A 30 8.64 4.09 -13.91
CA THR A 30 9.85 4.59 -14.58
C THR A 30 11.05 3.69 -14.36
N LYS A 31 11.37 3.36 -13.11
CA LYS A 31 12.58 2.59 -12.80
C LYS A 31 12.40 1.09 -13.08
N LYS A 32 11.17 0.57 -13.09
CA LYS A 32 10.86 -0.88 -13.18
C LYS A 32 11.59 -1.74 -12.15
N GLN A 33 12.08 -1.12 -11.07
CA GLN A 33 12.74 -1.78 -9.95
C GLN A 33 12.11 -1.27 -8.67
N ILE A 34 11.96 -2.18 -7.72
CA ILE A 34 11.61 -1.83 -6.34
C ILE A 34 12.94 -1.75 -5.59
N SER A 35 13.52 -0.54 -5.53
CA SER A 35 14.73 -0.30 -4.73
C SER A 35 14.40 -0.40 -3.24
N ASP A 36 15.40 -0.64 -2.39
CA ASP A 36 15.20 -0.81 -0.94
C ASP A 36 14.50 0.38 -0.26
N GLU A 37 14.78 1.61 -0.69
CA GLU A 37 14.10 2.83 -0.20
C GLU A 37 12.60 2.82 -0.53
N LEU A 38 12.26 2.36 -1.73
CA LEU A 38 10.88 2.26 -2.21
C LEU A 38 10.15 1.15 -1.44
N ASN A 39 10.83 0.04 -1.19
CA ASN A 39 10.30 -1.05 -0.37
C ASN A 39 10.06 -0.62 1.09
N ALA A 40 10.97 0.19 1.67
CA ALA A 40 10.80 0.76 2.99
C ALA A 40 9.60 1.71 3.06
N THR A 41 9.41 2.53 2.02
CA THR A 41 8.28 3.46 1.91
C THR A 41 6.95 2.71 1.76
N ILE A 42 6.91 1.66 0.91
CA ILE A 42 5.75 0.77 0.79
C ILE A 42 5.43 0.13 2.15
N LYS A 43 6.42 -0.47 2.83
CA LYS A 43 6.21 -1.08 4.15
C LYS A 43 5.66 -0.08 5.16
N LYS A 44 6.19 1.14 5.19
CA LYS A 44 5.74 2.19 6.10
C LYS A 44 4.29 2.60 5.79
N THR A 45 3.96 2.74 4.51
CA THR A 45 2.61 3.07 4.04
C THR A 45 1.61 1.97 4.35
N ILE A 46 1.99 0.70 4.12
CA ILE A 46 1.17 -0.47 4.47
C ILE A 46 0.99 -0.57 5.98
N THR A 47 2.00 -0.23 6.79
CA THR A 47 1.90 -0.24 8.26
C THR A 47 0.94 0.85 8.76
N ASP A 48 1.03 2.06 8.21
CA ASP A 48 0.09 3.15 8.51
C ASP A 48 -1.34 2.77 8.10
N PHE A 49 -1.47 2.18 6.90
CA PHE A 49 -2.74 1.67 6.40
C PHE A 49 -3.28 0.55 7.29
N GLN A 50 -2.48 -0.43 7.72
CA GLN A 50 -2.92 -1.49 8.63
C GLN A 50 -3.40 -0.95 9.98
N SER A 51 -2.82 0.16 10.46
CA SER A 51 -3.24 0.83 11.69
C SER A 51 -4.60 1.53 11.51
N LYS A 52 -4.82 2.13 10.33
CA LYS A 52 -6.09 2.80 9.98
C LYS A 52 -7.18 1.84 9.50
N PHE A 53 -6.80 0.71 8.92
CA PHE A 53 -7.71 -0.28 8.38
C PHE A 53 -8.41 -0.98 9.54
N LYS A 54 -9.63 -0.50 9.84
CA LYS A 54 -10.53 -1.20 10.74
C LYS A 54 -10.90 -2.53 10.11
N LYS A 55 -10.31 -3.60 10.66
CA LYS A 55 -10.75 -4.97 10.40
C LYS A 55 -12.19 -5.03 10.89
N SER A 56 -13.15 -5.17 9.96
CA SER A 56 -14.51 -5.49 10.37
C SER A 56 -14.45 -6.87 11.05
N GLU A 57 -14.95 -6.94 12.27
CA GLU A 57 -15.07 -8.15 13.08
C GLU A 57 -15.97 -9.19 12.39
#